data_AF-A0AAX4NHI7-F1
#
_entry.id   AF-A0AAX4NHI7-F1
#
_cell.length_a   1.000
_cell.length_b   1.000
_cell.length_c   1.000
_cell.angle_alpha   90.00
_cell.angle_beta   90.00
_cell.angle_gamma   90.00
#
_symmetry.space_group_name_H-M   'P 1'
#
loop_
_entity.id
_entity.type
_entity.pdbx_description
1 polymer ?
#
loop_
_entity_poly.entity_id
_entity_poly.type
_entity_poly.pdbx_seq_one_letter_code
_entity_poly.pdbx_strand_id
1 'polypeptide(L)' 'MAERELEKYEQNAIDTCPDEDYRIKLKKWVMKHKKPLDNYDLKKLKDKIEKFNRKHNKTS' A
#
# COMPACT_ATOMS: atom_id res chain seq x y z
N MET A 1 -4.29 18.13 -15.22
CA MET A 1 -3.83 16.77 -14.90
C MET A 1 -4.49 16.40 -13.59
N ALA A 2 -5.43 15.46 -13.57
CA ALA A 2 -6.12 15.11 -12.34
C ALA A 2 -5.14 14.40 -11.40
N GLU A 3 -4.74 15.10 -10.34
CA GLU A 3 -4.04 14.50 -9.20
C GLU A 3 -4.98 13.43 -8.64
N ARG A 4 -4.61 12.17 -8.83
CA ARG A 4 -5.44 11.06 -8.34
C ARG A 4 -5.34 11.04 -6.83
N GLU A 5 -6.44 11.33 -6.15
CA GLU A 5 -6.55 11.08 -4.72
C GLU A 5 -6.52 9.56 -4.52
N LEU A 6 -5.57 9.08 -3.70
CA LEU A 6 -5.57 7.71 -3.20
C LEU A 6 -6.92 7.47 -2.55
N GLU A 7 -7.63 6.41 -2.96
CA GLU A 7 -8.89 6.10 -2.32
C GLU A 7 -8.63 5.76 -0.84
N LYS A 8 -9.61 6.04 0.03
CA LYS A 8 -9.47 5.89 1.49
C LYS A 8 -8.90 4.53 1.88
N TYR A 9 -9.20 3.48 1.13
CA TYR A 9 -8.70 2.14 1.36
C TYR A 9 -7.20 1.96 1.02
N GLU A 10 -6.65 2.68 0.04
CA GLU A 10 -5.22 2.64 -0.32
C GLU A 10 -4.41 3.40 0.71
N GLN A 11 -4.90 4.58 1.11
CA GLN A 11 -4.31 5.36 2.20
C GLN A 11 -4.31 4.57 3.50
N ASN A 12 -5.43 3.95 3.87
CA ASN A 12 -5.54 3.18 5.12
C ASN A 12 -4.68 1.91 5.08
N ALA A 13 -4.57 1.24 3.92
CA ALA A 13 -3.66 0.11 3.75
C ALA A 13 -2.20 0.56 3.91
N ILE A 14 -1.77 1.63 3.21
CA ILE A 14 -0.42 2.16 3.38
C ILE A 14 -0.20 2.61 4.83
N ASP A 15 -1.22 3.19 5.48
CA ASP A 15 -1.14 3.61 6.88
C ASP A 15 -0.97 2.43 7.86
N THR A 16 -1.53 1.26 7.56
CA THR A 16 -1.28 0.07 8.40
C THR A 16 0.16 -0.46 8.35
N CYS A 17 1.02 0.01 7.43
CA CYS A 17 2.43 -0.35 7.44
C CYS A 17 3.21 0.54 8.43
N PRO A 18 3.91 -0.03 9.43
CA PRO A 18 4.67 0.71 10.44
C PRO A 18 6.00 1.25 9.90
N ASP A 19 6.45 0.77 8.73
CA ASP A 19 7.71 1.16 8.13
C ASP A 19 7.52 2.27 7.08
N GLU A 20 8.16 3.41 7.31
CA GLU A 20 8.03 4.60 6.47
C GLU A 20 8.65 4.40 5.07
N ASP A 21 9.76 3.66 4.97
CA ASP A 21 10.41 3.37 3.68
C ASP A 21 9.52 2.48 2.82
N TYR A 22 8.89 1.48 3.42
CA TYR A 22 7.94 0.59 2.76
C TYR A 22 6.66 1.33 2.35
N ARG A 23 6.17 2.28 3.16
CA ARG A 23 5.06 3.18 2.78
C ARG A 23 5.37 3.98 1.52
N ILE A 24 6.55 4.58 1.43
CA ILE A 24 6.98 5.33 0.24
C ILE A 24 7.05 4.43 -0.98
N LYS A 25 7.54 3.19 -0.80
CA LYS A 25 7.61 2.17 -1.86
C LYS A 25 6.23 1.78 -2.37
N LEU A 26 5.26 1.61 -1.48
CA LEU A 26 3.86 1.32 -1.82
C LEU A 26 3.21 2.51 -2.53
N LYS A 27 3.38 3.75 -2.02
CA LYS A 27 2.90 4.96 -2.72
C LYS A 27 3.43 5.05 -4.15
N LYS A 28 4.73 4.82 -4.36
CA LYS A 28 5.33 4.80 -5.70
C LYS A 28 4.75 3.68 -6.57
N TRP A 29 4.48 2.51 -5.98
CA TRP A 29 3.86 1.38 -6.69
C TRP A 29 2.44 1.73 -7.14
N VAL A 30 1.61 2.31 -6.25
CA VAL A 30 0.24 2.76 -6.56
C VAL A 30 0.25 3.88 -7.59
N MET A 31 1.12 4.88 -7.44
CA MET A 31 1.26 5.98 -8.41
C MET A 31 1.69 5.50 -9.81
N LYS A 32 2.38 4.36 -9.90
CA LYS A 32 2.76 3.75 -11.18
C LYS A 32 1.56 3.11 -11.90
N HIS A 33 0.49 2.77 -11.18
CA HIS A 33 -0.73 2.25 -11.78
C HIS A 33 -1.55 3.41 -12.38
N LYS A 34 -1.58 3.48 -13.72
CA LYS A 34 -2.37 4.47 -14.50
C LYS A 34 -3.89 4.38 -14.25
N LYS A 35 -4.39 3.27 -13.71
CA LYS A 35 -5.82 3.01 -13.39
C LYS A 35 -6.03 2.87 -11.87
N PRO A 36 -7.24 3.14 -11.34
CA PRO A 36 -7.50 2.91 -9.92
C PRO A 36 -7.10 1.47 -9.63
N LEU A 37 -6.50 1.18 -8.48
CA LEU A 37 -6.16 -0.21 -8.18
C LEU A 37 -7.45 -1.01 -8.25
N ASP A 38 -7.47 -1.97 -9.18
CA ASP A 38 -8.56 -2.91 -9.28
C ASP A 38 -8.64 -3.70 -7.98
N ASN A 39 -9.78 -4.34 -7.70
CA ASN A 39 -9.96 -5.13 -6.46
C ASN A 39 -8.82 -6.15 -6.25
N TYR A 40 -8.26 -6.66 -7.36
CA TYR A 40 -7.11 -7.56 -7.34
C TYR A 40 -5.81 -6.87 -6.89
N ASP A 41 -5.52 -5.68 -7.40
CA ASP A 41 -4.32 -4.93 -7.03
C ASP A 41 -4.40 -4.41 -5.58
N LEU A 42 -5.60 -4.07 -5.11
CA LEU A 42 -5.85 -3.75 -3.70
C LEU A 42 -5.60 -4.91 -2.78
N LYS A 43 -6.06 -6.10 -3.17
CA LYS A 43 -5.78 -7.32 -2.43
C LYS A 43 -4.27 -7.59 -2.39
N LYS A 44 -3.54 -7.37 -3.49
CA LYS A 44 -2.08 -7.46 -3.53
C LYS A 44 -1.38 -6.43 -2.63
N LEU A 45 -1.87 -5.20 -2.60
CA LEU A 45 -1.35 -4.15 -1.75
C LEU A 45 -1.47 -4.56 -0.28
N LYS A 46 -2.68 -4.97 0.14
CA LYS A 46 -2.94 -5.48 1.49
C LYS A 46 -2.09 -6.71 1.82
N ASP A 47 -1.96 -7.67 0.91
CA ASP A 47 -1.17 -8.88 1.12
C ASP A 47 0.33 -8.56 1.31
N LYS A 48 0.87 -7.62 0.54
CA LYS A 48 2.25 -7.12 0.71
C LYS A 48 2.46 -6.49 2.08
N ILE A 49 1.54 -5.62 2.51
CA ILE A 49 1.60 -4.94 3.82
C ILE A 49 1.46 -5.96 4.94
N GLU A 50 0.48 -6.86 4.87
CA GLU A 50 0.27 -7.89 5.88
C GLU A 50 1.47 -8.83 5.99
N LYS A 51 2.06 -9.24 4.87
CA LYS A 51 3.28 -10.06 4.84
C LYS A 51 4.48 -9.32 5.43
N PHE A 52 4.60 -8.02 5.16
CA PHE A 52 5.64 -7.19 5.76
C PHE A 52 5.43 -7.05 7.27
N ASN A 53 4.23 -6.66 7.70
CA ASN A 53 3.84 -6.55 9.11
C ASN A 53 4.02 -7.86 9.85
N ARG A 54 3.65 -9.01 9.28
CA ARG A 54 3.87 -10.33 9.88
C ARG A 54 5.34 -10.63 10.11
N LYS A 55 6.23 -10.23 9.19
CA LYS A 55 7.68 -10.38 9.38
C LYS A 55 8.21 -9.40 10.43
N HIS A 56 7.77 -8.16 10.38
CA HIS A 56 8.22 -7.10 11.28
C HIS A 56 7.77 -7.38 12.72
N ASN A 57 6.51 -7.74 12.92
CA ASN A 57 5.91 -8.02 14.23
C ASN A 57 6.37 -9.35 14.83
N LYS A 58 6.94 -10.26 14.04
CA LYS A 58 7.59 -11.49 14.54
C LYS A 58 9.04 -11.25 14.98
N THR A 59 9.57 -10.05 14.75
CA THR A 59 10.94 -9.66 15.07
C THR A 59 10.98 -8.54 16.13
N SER A 60 9.85 -8.22 16.77
CA SER A 60 9.76 -7.37 17.97
C SER A 60 9.48 -8.21 19.20
#